data_AF-A0A2V8YSK9-F1
#
_entry.id   AF-A0A2V8YSK9-F1
#
_cell.length_a   1.000
_cell.length_b   1.000
_cell.length_c   1.000
_cell.angle_alpha   90.00
_cell.angle_beta   90.00
_cell.angle_gamma   90.00
#
_symmetry.space_group_name_H-M   'P 1'
#
loop_
_entity.id
_entity.type
_entity.pdbx_description
1 polymer ?
#
loop_
_entity_poly.entity_id
_entity_poly.type
_entity_poly.pdbx_seq_one_letter_code
_entity_poly.pdbx_strand_id
1 'polypeptide(L)' 'MRLGQFANAIPRLEKAAPFEHYGNVHYQLYLAYRKLGRSELAQKALARSQDLRRSSLEHDQAMVMGSPQVQPEPQ' A
#
# COMPACT_ATOMS: atom_id res chain seq x y z
N MET A 1 22.74 5.90 1.93
CA MET A 1 21.83 5.04 1.13
C MET A 1 22.17 5.21 -0.34
N ARG A 2 22.46 4.13 -1.10
CA ARG A 2 22.93 4.24 -2.49
C ARG A 2 21.75 4.32 -3.47
N LEU A 3 21.75 5.34 -4.34
CA LEU A 3 20.77 5.52 -5.43
C LEU A 3 20.59 4.25 -6.29
N GLY A 4 21.65 3.47 -6.50
CA GLY A 4 21.60 2.21 -7.25
C GLY A 4 20.70 1.12 -6.63
N GLN A 5 20.51 1.13 -5.31
CA GLN A 5 19.59 0.17 -4.65
C GLN A 5 18.13 0.50 -4.96
N PHE A 6 17.78 1.79 -5.06
CA PHE A 6 16.43 2.21 -5.43
C PHE A 6 16.12 1.91 -6.90
N ALA A 7 17.08 2.15 -7.80
CA ALA A 7 16.94 1.81 -9.21
C ALA A 7 16.71 0.31 -9.44
N ASN A 8 17.44 -0.54 -8.70
CA ASN A 8 17.29 -2.00 -8.79
C ASN A 8 16.01 -2.52 -8.11
N ALA A 9 15.45 -1.76 -7.16
CA ALA A 9 14.22 -2.14 -6.45
C ALA A 9 12.97 -1.90 -7.29
N ILE A 10 12.93 -0.83 -8.09
CA ILE A 10 11.77 -0.46 -8.93
C ILE A 10 11.19 -1.65 -9.72
N PRO A 11 11.95 -2.41 -10.52
CA PRO A 11 11.37 -3.50 -11.31
C PRO A 11 10.80 -4.63 -10.47
N ARG A 12 11.32 -4.84 -9.25
CA ARG A 12 10.75 -5.83 -8.32
C ARG A 12 9.45 -5.32 -7.69
N LEU A 13 9.43 -4.04 -7.33
CA LEU A 13 8.26 -3.38 -6.77
C LEU A 13 7.12 -3.26 -7.79
N GLU A 14 7.42 -2.96 -9.06
CA GLU A 14 6.43 -2.90 -10.13
C GLU A 14 5.78 -4.26 -10.40
N LYS A 15 6.54 -5.36 -10.30
CA LYS A 15 5.99 -6.72 -10.39
C LYS A 15 5.12 -7.10 -9.19
N ALA A 16 5.41 -6.56 -8.02
CA ALA A 16 4.65 -6.81 -6.80
C ALA A 16 3.39 -5.95 -6.70
N ALA A 17 3.39 -4.75 -7.30
CA ALA A 17 2.32 -3.77 -7.18
C ALA A 17 0.91 -4.30 -7.54
N PRO A 18 0.71 -5.13 -8.58
CA PRO A 18 -0.62 -5.66 -8.90
C PRO A 18 -1.22 -6.58 -7.84
N PHE A 19 -0.39 -7.17 -6.97
CA PHE A 19 -0.82 -8.12 -5.94
C PHE A 19 -0.96 -7.45 -4.56
N GLU A 20 -0.74 -6.14 -4.48
CA GLU A 20 -0.67 -5.42 -3.22
C GLU A 20 -1.98 -4.70 -2.89
N HIS A 21 -2.41 -4.84 -1.65
CA HIS A 21 -3.73 -4.39 -1.20
C HIS A 21 -3.68 -3.25 -0.18
N TYR A 22 -2.52 -2.99 0.44
CA TYR A 22 -2.36 -2.09 1.59
C TYR A 22 -1.63 -0.77 1.27
N GLY A 23 -1.33 -0.50 0.00
CA GLY A 23 -0.55 0.66 -0.46
C GLY A 23 0.94 0.68 -0.07
N ASN A 24 1.49 -0.36 0.53
CA ASN A 24 2.88 -0.40 1.02
C ASN A 24 3.89 -0.45 -0.14
N VAL A 25 3.65 -1.28 -1.15
CA VAL A 25 4.55 -1.40 -2.32
C VAL A 25 4.54 -0.10 -3.13
N HIS A 26 3.38 0.53 -3.27
CA HIS A 26 3.27 1.83 -3.92
C HIS A 26 4.01 2.94 -3.16
N TYR A 27 4.04 2.89 -1.83
CA TYR A 27 4.84 3.84 -1.04
C TYR A 27 6.35 3.63 -1.24
N GLN A 28 6.80 2.38 -1.34
CA GLN A 28 8.20 2.07 -1.65
C GLN A 28 8.60 2.55 -3.05
N LEU A 29 7.70 2.44 -4.04
CA LEU A 29 7.88 3.04 -5.37
C LEU A 29 7.98 4.56 -5.30
N TYR A 30 7.13 5.23 -4.51
CA TYR A 30 7.23 6.67 -4.28
C TYR A 30 8.61 7.07 -3.76
N LEU A 31 9.11 6.37 -2.74
CA LEU A 31 10.44 6.64 -2.16
C LEU A 31 11.54 6.43 -3.20
N ALA A 32 11.50 5.33 -3.96
CA ALA A 32 12.48 5.04 -4.99
C ALA A 32 12.47 6.09 -6.11
N TYR A 33 11.28 6.45 -6.62
CA TYR A 33 11.13 7.47 -7.65
C TYR A 33 11.55 8.86 -7.19
N ARG A 34 11.17 9.26 -5.96
CA ARG A 34 11.59 10.53 -5.37
C ARG A 34 13.11 10.60 -5.22
N LYS A 35 13.76 9.52 -4.77
CA LYS A 35 15.23 9.46 -4.63
C LYS A 35 15.96 9.54 -5.97
N LEU A 36 15.33 9.10 -7.06
CA LEU A 36 15.87 9.19 -8.42
C LEU A 36 15.46 10.47 -9.18
N GLY A 37 14.77 11.41 -8.53
CA GLY A 37 14.32 12.66 -9.17
C GLY A 37 13.14 12.48 -10.15
N ARG A 38 12.48 11.32 -10.16
CA ARG A 38 11.34 11.02 -11.04
C ARG A 38 10.04 11.51 -10.39
N SER A 39 9.88 12.83 -10.27
CA SER A 39 8.82 13.47 -9.48
C SER A 39 7.40 13.09 -9.90
N GLU A 40 7.12 12.99 -11.20
CA GLU A 40 5.79 12.61 -11.69
C GLU A 40 5.40 11.17 -11.30
N LEU A 41 6.32 10.23 -11.49
CA LEU A 41 6.12 8.83 -11.10
C LEU A 41 5.99 8.69 -9.58
N ALA A 42 6.75 9.48 -8.83
CA ALA A 42 6.65 9.52 -7.38
C ALA A 42 5.24 9.98 -6.94
N GLN A 43 4.70 11.05 -7.52
CA GLN A 43 3.36 11.53 -7.18
C GLN A 43 2.28 10.50 -7.51
N LYS A 44 2.35 9.87 -8.70
CA LYS A 44 1.42 8.80 -9.10
C LYS A 44 1.47 7.62 -8.12
N ALA A 45 2.66 7.20 -7.72
CA ALA A 45 2.85 6.11 -6.76
C ALA A 45 2.32 6.49 -5.35
N LEU A 46 2.52 7.74 -4.92
CA LEU A 46 2.01 8.21 -3.63
C LEU A 46 0.49 8.25 -3.60
N ALA A 47 -0.14 8.80 -4.65
CA ALA A 47 -1.60 8.85 -4.77
C ALA A 47 -2.20 7.44 -4.69
N ARG A 48 -1.62 6.48 -5.42
CA ARG A 48 -2.08 5.08 -5.38
C ARG A 48 -1.89 4.42 -4.00
N SER A 49 -0.79 4.71 -3.31
CA SER A 49 -0.58 4.22 -1.94
C SER A 49 -1.64 4.73 -0.97
N GLN A 50 -1.97 6.02 -1.07
CA GLN A 50 -2.98 6.64 -0.20
C GLN A 50 -4.39 6.09 -0.46
N ASP A 51 -4.73 5.91 -1.73
CA ASP A 51 -5.99 5.30 -2.17
C ASP A 51 -6.16 3.88 -1.60
N LEU A 52 -5.18 3.01 -1.81
CA LEU A 52 -5.22 1.62 -1.30
C LEU A 52 -5.29 1.56 0.23
N ARG A 53 -4.54 2.41 0.94
CA ARG A 53 -4.60 2.48 2.41
C ARG A 53 -5.98 2.88 2.90
N ARG A 54 -6.63 3.83 2.23
CA ARG A 54 -8.00 4.25 2.58
C ARG A 54 -8.97 3.10 2.36
N SER A 55 -8.95 2.49 1.18
CA SER A 55 -9.84 1.36 0.86
C SER A 55 -9.63 0.17 1.78
N SER A 56 -8.38 -0.16 2.14
CA SER A 56 -8.09 -1.22 3.10
C SER A 56 -8.64 -0.90 4.49
N LEU A 57 -8.45 0.33 4.99
CA LEU A 57 -8.99 0.73 6.28
C LEU A 57 -10.52 0.69 6.30
N GLU A 58 -11.18 1.12 5.22
CA GLU A 58 -12.63 1.04 5.07
C GLU A 58 -13.12 -0.41 5.07
N HIS A 59 -12.41 -1.29 4.34
CA HIS A 59 -12.72 -2.72 4.29
C HIS A 59 -12.55 -3.40 5.66
N ASP A 60 -11.43 -3.16 6.34
CA ASP A 60 -11.14 -3.73 7.66
C ASP A 60 -12.18 -3.26 8.69
N GLN A 61 -12.57 -1.98 8.66
CA GLN A 61 -13.63 -1.44 9.52
C GLN A 61 -14.99 -2.07 9.22
N ALA A 62 -15.35 -2.24 7.96
CA ALA A 62 -16.61 -2.88 7.58
C ALA A 62 -16.65 -4.35 8.05
N MET A 63 -15.53 -5.06 8.01
CA MET A 63 -15.43 -6.43 8.52
C MET A 63 -15.65 -6.50 10.04
N VAL A 64 -15.04 -5.58 10.80
CA VAL A 64 -15.20 -5.52 12.26
C VAL A 64 -16.64 -5.17 12.65
N MET A 65 -17.27 -4.20 11.96
CA MET A 65 -18.65 -3.76 12.27
C MET A 65 -19.73 -4.70 11.75
N GLY A 66 -19.47 -5.46 10.67
CA GLY A 66 -20.41 -6.41 10.08
C GLY A 66 -20.39 -7.81 10.69
N SER A 67 -19.50 -8.08 11.64
CA SER A 67 -19.42 -9.37 12.34
C SER A 67 -20.52 -9.44 13.41
N PRO A 68 -21.51 -10.36 13.32
CA PRO A 68 -22.46 -10.55 14.41
C PRO A 68 -21.69 -11.03 15.63
N GLN A 69 -21.72 -10.24 16.71
CA GLN A 69 -21.26 -10.68 18.01
C GLN A 69 -22.09 -11.91 18.40
N VAL A 70 -21.52 -13.09 18.24
CA VAL A 70 -22.07 -14.33 18.81
C VAL A 70 -22.01 -14.14 20.32
N GLN A 71 -23.13 -13.73 20.91
CA GLN A 71 -23.29 -13.66 22.36
C GLN A 71 -23.12 -15.08 22.91
N PRO A 72 -22.23 -15.32 23.89
CA PRO A 72 -22.22 -16.60 24.59
C PRO A 72 -23.50 -16.68 25.42
N GLU A 73 -24.36 -17.65 25.10
CA GLU A 73 -25.55 -17.97 25.90
C GLU A 73 -25.15 -18.32 27.34
N PRO A 74 -25.71 -17.66 28.37
CA PRO A 74 -25.54 -18.09 29.74
C PRO A 74 -26.39 -19.35 29.99
N GLN A 75 -25.74 -20.40 30.52
CA GLN A 75 -26.40 -21.62 31.00
C GLN A 75 -27.13 -21.41 32.33
#